data_AF-A0A2G6DV64-F1
#
_entry.id   AF-A0A2G6DV64-F1
#
_cell.length_a   1.000
_cell.length_b   1.000
_cell.length_c   1.000
_cell.angle_alpha   90.00
_cell.angle_beta   90.00
_cell.angle_gamma   90.00
#
_symmetry.space_group_name_H-M   'P 1'
#
loop_
_entity.id
_entity.type
_entity.pdbx_description
1 polymer ?
#
loop_
_entity_poly.entity_id
_entity_poly.type
_entity_poly.pdbx_seq_one_letter_code
_entity_poly.pdbx_strand_id
1 'polypeptide(L)'
;MNSNAVAVSEARLAGAGPGFASAPAEPVRLTDEEQWVWRAFMATHRRLLETLERQLQVVAGLGIQDFLILSMLAEAPQQRMRMTELAFMSHGSS
;
A
#
# COMPACT_ATOMS: atom_id res chain seq x y z
N MET A 1 -35.96 0.13 -4.27
CA MET A 1 -35.59 -1.14 -4.94
C MET A 1 -34.69 -0.82 -6.11
N ASN A 2 -33.37 -0.89 -5.92
CA ASN A 2 -32.49 -1.25 -7.01
C ASN A 2 -31.48 -2.26 -6.46
N SER A 3 -31.82 -3.54 -6.67
CA SER A 3 -30.97 -4.70 -6.39
C SER A 3 -29.78 -4.71 -7.34
N ASN A 4 -28.81 -3.84 -7.11
CA ASN A 4 -27.52 -3.89 -7.80
C ASN A 4 -26.32 -3.68 -6.86
N ALA A 5 -26.56 -3.47 -5.55
CA ALA A 5 -25.50 -3.16 -4.58
C ALA A 5 -24.70 -4.40 -4.11
N VAL A 6 -25.23 -5.61 -4.27
CA VAL A 6 -24.55 -6.83 -3.79
C VAL A 6 -23.70 -7.50 -4.88
N ALA A 7 -23.88 -7.13 -6.16
CA ALA A 7 -23.14 -7.75 -7.27
C ALA A 7 -21.86 -6.99 -7.69
N VAL A 8 -21.69 -5.73 -7.28
CA VAL A 8 -20.56 -4.89 -7.73
C VAL A 8 -19.28 -5.09 -6.90
N SER A 9 -19.38 -5.68 -5.70
CA SER A 9 -18.24 -5.85 -4.78
C SER A 9 -17.24 -6.95 -5.16
N GLU A 10 -17.64 -7.97 -5.94
CA GLU A 10 -16.71 -9.05 -6.35
C GLU A 10 -16.12 -8.85 -7.76
N ALA A 11 -16.76 -8.06 -8.62
CA ALA A 11 -16.39 -7.98 -10.04
C ALA A 11 -15.27 -6.97 -10.38
N ARG A 12 -14.83 -6.11 -9.46
CA ARG A 12 -13.80 -5.10 -9.75
C ARG A 12 -12.36 -5.54 -9.48
N LEU A 13 -12.14 -6.72 -8.89
CA LEU A 13 -10.80 -7.27 -8.65
C LEU A 13 -10.32 -8.26 -9.73
N ALA A 14 -11.15 -8.57 -10.74
CA ALA A 14 -10.78 -9.49 -11.81
C ALA A 14 -10.86 -8.79 -13.20
N GLY A 15 -9.69 -8.40 -13.72
CA GLY A 15 -9.50 -8.24 -15.16
C GLY A 15 -8.97 -6.89 -15.64
N ALA A 16 -7.65 -6.83 -15.86
CA ALA A 16 -7.08 -6.07 -16.99
C ALA A 16 -5.67 -6.59 -17.30
N GLY A 17 -5.58 -7.51 -18.26
CA GLY A 17 -4.35 -7.74 -19.04
C GLY A 17 -4.05 -6.54 -19.95
N PRO A 18 -2.82 -6.42 -20.49
CA PRO A 18 -2.31 -5.15 -21.00
C PRO A 18 -2.88 -4.84 -22.38
N GLY A 19 -3.71 -3.79 -22.45
CA GLY A 19 -4.13 -3.12 -23.67
C GLY A 19 -4.13 -1.61 -23.44
N PHE A 20 -2.99 -0.96 -23.70
CA PHE A 20 -2.75 0.47 -23.50
C PHE A 20 -3.45 1.36 -24.54
N ALA A 21 -4.77 1.26 -24.62
CA ALA A 21 -5.60 2.28 -25.27
C ALA A 21 -7.01 2.27 -24.68
N SER A 22 -7.13 2.71 -23.42
CA SER A 22 -8.45 3.04 -22.85
C SER A 22 -8.68 4.54 -23.02
N ALA A 23 -9.82 4.91 -23.60
CA ALA A 23 -10.33 6.29 -23.64
C ALA A 23 -10.28 6.93 -22.23
N PRO A 24 -10.23 8.28 -22.08
CA PRO A 24 -10.12 8.89 -20.76
C PRO A 24 -11.32 8.46 -19.91
N ALA A 25 -11.07 7.52 -18.99
CA ALA A 25 -12.09 7.01 -18.09
C ALA A 25 -12.59 8.20 -17.26
N GLU A 26 -13.90 8.43 -17.29
CA GLU A 26 -14.49 9.42 -16.39
C GLU A 26 -14.06 9.11 -14.95
N PRO A 27 -13.69 10.13 -14.16
CA PRO A 27 -13.17 9.91 -12.82
C PRO A 27 -14.23 9.22 -11.97
N VAL A 28 -13.92 8.00 -11.52
CA VAL A 28 -14.79 7.20 -10.66
C VAL A 28 -14.98 7.95 -9.36
N ARG A 29 -16.22 8.39 -9.09
CA ARG A 29 -16.59 9.00 -7.80
C ARG A 29 -17.04 7.91 -6.84
N LEU A 30 -16.52 7.97 -5.62
CA LEU A 30 -16.93 7.10 -4.51
C LEU A 30 -18.28 7.56 -3.95
N THR A 31 -19.12 6.61 -3.58
CA THR A 31 -20.35 6.85 -2.81
C THR A 31 -20.03 7.43 -1.43
N ASP A 32 -21.01 8.01 -0.74
CA ASP A 32 -20.80 8.60 0.58
C ASP A 32 -20.34 7.58 1.63
N GLU A 33 -20.86 6.34 1.55
CA GLU A 33 -20.45 5.23 2.40
C GLU A 33 -19.00 4.81 2.11
N GLU A 34 -18.64 4.58 0.84
CA GLU A 34 -17.27 4.25 0.45
C GLU A 34 -16.29 5.35 0.85
N GLN A 35 -16.65 6.62 0.69
CA GLN A 35 -15.85 7.74 1.14
C GLN A 35 -15.67 7.74 2.66
N TRP A 36 -16.72 7.43 3.43
CA TRP A 36 -16.63 7.36 4.89
C TRP A 36 -15.69 6.24 5.33
N VAL A 37 -15.84 5.02 4.78
CA VAL A 37 -14.96 3.89 5.04
C VAL A 37 -13.52 4.22 4.67
N TRP A 38 -13.31 4.80 3.48
CA TRP A 38 -11.98 5.19 3.00
C TRP A 38 -11.30 6.19 3.94
N ARG A 39 -12.03 7.23 4.38
CA ARG A 39 -11.50 8.21 5.35
C ARG A 39 -11.16 7.56 6.69
N ALA A 40 -12.00 6.67 7.19
CA ALA A 40 -11.75 5.97 8.45
C ALA A 40 -10.51 5.07 8.36
N PHE A 41 -10.37 4.34 7.26
CA PHE A 41 -9.19 3.51 6.98
C PHE A 41 -7.91 4.37 6.90
N MET A 42 -7.92 5.45 6.12
CA MET A 42 -6.77 6.35 5.99
C MET A 42 -6.38 7.01 7.31
N ALA A 43 -7.35 7.45 8.12
CA ALA A 43 -7.08 8.02 9.44
C ALA A 43 -6.43 6.99 10.37
N THR A 44 -6.91 5.75 10.34
CA THR A 44 -6.37 4.66 11.16
C THR A 44 -4.98 4.26 10.70
N HIS A 45 -4.79 4.07 9.40
CA HIS A 45 -3.52 3.73 8.78
C HIS A 45 -2.44 4.78 9.10
N ARG A 46 -2.77 6.08 8.96
CA ARG A 46 -1.86 7.16 9.30
C ARG A 46 -1.42 7.13 10.77
N ARG A 47 -2.36 6.96 11.70
CA ARG A 47 -2.05 6.87 13.14
C ARG A 47 -1.16 5.67 13.46
N LEU A 48 -1.40 4.55 12.81
CA LEU A 48 -0.58 3.36 12.96
C LEU A 48 0.85 3.62 12.50
N LEU A 49 1.04 4.18 11.30
CA LEU A 49 2.36 4.52 10.77
C LEU A 49 3.08 5.54 11.64
N GLU A 50 2.41 6.63 12.06
CA GLU A 50 2.98 7.65 12.95
C GLU A 50 3.42 7.07 14.30
N THR A 51 2.72 6.06 14.80
CA THR A 51 3.08 5.39 16.06
C THR A 51 4.29 4.48 15.84
N LEU A 52 4.30 3.70 14.77
CA LEU A 52 5.38 2.79 14.43
C LEU A 52 6.69 3.54 14.14
N GLU A 53 6.63 4.60 13.33
CA GLU A 53 7.77 5.47 13.01
C GLU A 53 8.43 6.00 14.28
N ARG A 54 7.61 6.51 15.21
CA ARG A 54 8.09 7.05 16.48
C ARG A 54 8.76 5.97 17.33
N GLN A 55 8.17 4.77 17.38
CA GLN A 55 8.74 3.66 18.15
C GLN A 55 10.07 3.19 17.57
N LEU A 56 10.16 3.03 16.24
CA LEU A 56 11.39 2.67 15.54
C LEU A 56 12.49 3.73 15.77
N GLN A 57 12.13 5.01 15.68
CA GLN A 57 13.07 6.09 15.92
C GLN A 57 13.59 6.11 17.37
N VAL A 58 12.73 5.87 18.36
CA VAL A 58 13.13 5.91 19.79
C VAL A 58 13.98 4.70 20.17
N VAL A 59 13.62 3.50 19.71
CA VAL A 59 14.27 2.24 20.14
C VAL A 59 15.53 1.95 19.34
N ALA A 60 15.53 2.25 18.04
CA ALA A 60 16.59 1.85 17.11
C ALA A 60 17.20 3.01 16.31
N GLY A 61 16.62 4.22 16.39
CA GLY A 61 17.06 5.36 15.56
C GLY A 61 16.80 5.17 14.07
N LEU A 62 15.88 4.27 13.71
CA LEU A 62 15.58 3.89 12.32
C LEU A 62 14.27 4.52 11.85
N GLY A 63 14.23 4.88 10.57
CA GLY A 63 12.98 5.14 9.86
C GLY A 63 12.30 3.84 9.42
N ILE A 64 11.00 3.90 9.11
CA ILE A 64 10.23 2.72 8.70
C ILE A 64 10.78 2.06 7.43
N GLN A 65 11.30 2.84 6.47
CA GLN A 65 11.86 2.31 5.23
C GLN A 65 13.16 1.51 5.50
N ASP A 66 14.05 2.04 6.35
CA ASP A 66 15.28 1.34 6.73
C ASP A 66 14.96 0.03 7.45
N PHE A 67 13.99 0.07 8.36
CA PHE A 67 13.51 -1.12 9.06
C PHE A 67 12.98 -2.19 8.10
N LEU A 68 12.20 -1.81 7.10
CA LEU A 68 11.67 -2.75 6.10
C LEU A 68 12.79 -3.39 5.28
N ILE A 69 13.79 -2.62 4.84
CA ILE A 69 14.95 -3.16 4.12
C ILE A 69 15.70 -4.18 4.98
N LEU A 70 15.96 -3.84 6.24
CA LEU A 70 16.64 -4.74 7.18
C LEU A 70 15.82 -5.99 7.48
N SER A 71 14.49 -5.88 7.59
CA SER A 71 13.60 -7.01 7.80
C SER A 71 13.63 -7.98 6.61
N MET A 72 13.55 -7.44 5.39
CA MET A 72 13.66 -8.25 4.17
C MET A 72 15.03 -8.92 4.05
N LEU A 73 16.11 -8.23 4.41
CA LEU A 73 17.45 -8.81 4.44
C LEU A 73 17.56 -9.92 5.51
N ALA A 74 16.96 -9.72 6.68
CA ALA A 74 16.97 -10.71 7.76
C ALA A 74 16.21 -12.00 7.38
N GLU A 75 15.17 -11.89 6.56
CA GLU A 75 14.39 -13.02 6.03
C GLU A 75 15.04 -13.68 4.80
N ALA A 76 15.99 -13.01 4.14
CA ALA A 76 16.67 -13.56 2.97
C ALA A 76 17.57 -14.76 3.33
N PRO A 77 17.75 -15.72 2.41
CA PRO A 77 18.70 -16.82 2.59
C PRO A 77 20.10 -16.28 2.92
N GLN A 78 20.70 -16.81 3.99
CA GLN A 78 22.01 -16.39 4.48
C GLN A 78 22.11 -14.88 4.82
N GLN A 79 20.98 -14.20 5.04
CA GLN A 79 20.90 -12.77 5.35
C GLN A 79 21.61 -11.87 4.33
N ARG A 80 21.54 -12.24 3.05
CA ARG A 80 22.20 -11.51 1.95
C ARG A 80 21.25 -11.37 0.76
N MET A 81 21.28 -10.20 0.15
CA MET A 81 20.59 -9.89 -1.10
C MET A 81 21.54 -9.20 -2.08
N ARG A 82 21.25 -9.27 -3.38
CA ARG A 82 22.06 -8.57 -4.37
C ARG A 82 21.82 -7.06 -4.24
N MET A 83 22.86 -6.24 -4.42
CA MET A 83 22.74 -4.77 -4.34
C MET A 83 21.67 -4.21 -5.28
N THR A 84 21.45 -4.84 -6.44
CA THR A 84 20.37 -4.47 -7.38
C THR A 84 18.97 -4.67 -6.81
N GLU A 85 18.77 -5.73 -6.03
CA GLU A 85 17.49 -6.01 -5.36
C GLU A 85 17.31 -5.05 -4.19
N LEU A 86 18.37 -4.79 -3.44
CA LEU A 86 18.37 -3.83 -2.34
C LEU A 86 18.10 -2.40 -2.79
N ALA A 87 18.70 -1.96 -3.90
CA ALA A 87 18.45 -0.65 -4.49
C ALA A 87 17.00 -0.50 -4.97
N PHE A 88 16.43 -1.53 -5.61
CA PHE A 88 15.02 -1.51 -6.01
C PHE A 88 14.08 -1.28 -4.83
N MET A 89 14.41 -1.85 -3.66
CA MET A 89 13.65 -1.66 -2.43
C MET A 89 13.89 -0.29 -1.80
N SER A 90 15.09 0.28 -1.92
CA SER A 90 15.42 1.58 -1.30
C SER A 90 14.86 2.80 -2.05
N HIS A 91 14.47 2.66 -3.32
CA HIS A 91 13.92 3.77 -4.12
C HIS A 91 12.56 4.33 -3.61
N GLY A 92 12.02 3.83 -2.49
CA GLY A 92 10.94 4.45 -1.72
C GLY A 92 11.38 5.55 -0.73
N SER A 93 12.67 5.85 -0.64
CA SER A 93 13.25 6.86 0.27
C SER A 93 13.78 8.09 -0.50
N SER A 94 12.90 8.98 -0.96
CA SER A 94 13.22 10.38 -1.24
C SER A 94 12.03 11.28 -0.99
#